data_AF-A0A2D6XSR8-F1
#
_entry.id   AF-A0A2D6XSR8-F1
#
_cell.length_a   1.000
_cell.length_b   1.000
_cell.length_c   1.000
_cell.angle_alpha   90.00
_cell.angle_beta   90.00
_cell.angle_gamma   90.00
#
_symmetry.space_group_name_H-M   'P 1'
#
loop_
_entity.id
_entity.type
_entity.pdbx_description
1 polymer ?
#
loop_
_entity_poly.entity_id
_entity_poly.type
_entity_poly.pdbx_seq_one_letter_code
_entity_poly.pdbx_strand_id
1 'polypeptide(L)'
;MSETIERLVKTIRSRKGNDTKSSYTSFLLSKGNDYCLNKLKEEITELEDAIKNKKNTVHETADVIYHLLVTLQSANINFDDIIKELKKREDISGFEEKQNRQP
;
A
#
# COMPACT_ATOMS: atom_id res chain seq x y z
N MET A 1 -6.88 -14.97 1.70
CA MET A 1 -6.36 -13.61 1.89
C MET A 1 -6.42 -13.28 3.37
N SER A 2 -5.46 -12.53 3.92
CA SER A 2 -5.50 -12.15 5.34
C SER A 2 -6.70 -11.24 5.61
N GLU A 3 -7.62 -11.67 6.48
CA GLU A 3 -8.82 -10.92 6.89
C GLU A 3 -8.49 -9.50 7.35
N THR A 4 -7.31 -9.32 7.97
CA THR A 4 -6.80 -8.03 8.43
C THR A 4 -6.65 -7.02 7.30
N ILE A 5 -6.08 -7.41 6.16
CA ILE A 5 -5.85 -6.51 5.02
C ILE A 5 -7.18 -6.11 4.38
N GLU A 6 -8.11 -7.07 4.22
CA GLU A 6 -9.43 -6.77 3.66
C GLU A 6 -10.22 -5.80 4.54
N ARG A 7 -10.19 -6.00 5.86
CA ARG A 7 -10.80 -5.07 6.83
C ARG A 7 -10.14 -3.70 6.79
N LEU A 8 -8.82 -3.65 6.65
CA LEU A 8 -8.08 -2.39 6.55
C LEU A 8 -8.46 -1.62 5.27
N VAL A 9 -8.53 -2.29 4.12
CA VAL A 9 -8.96 -1.69 2.85
C VAL A 9 -10.39 -1.14 2.96
N LYS A 10 -11.32 -1.90 3.54
CA LYS A 10 -12.70 -1.44 3.79
C LYS A 10 -12.72 -0.19 4.68
N THR A 11 -11.91 -0.18 5.73
CA THR A 11 -11.78 0.96 6.66
C THR A 11 -11.19 2.19 5.98
N ILE A 12 -10.16 2.03 5.15
CA ILE A 12 -9.54 3.13 4.40
C ILE A 12 -10.55 3.72 3.42
N ARG A 13 -11.28 2.86 2.69
CA ARG A 13 -12.34 3.28 1.76
C ARG A 13 -13.45 4.06 2.47
N SER A 14 -13.92 3.57 3.63
CA SER A 14 -14.99 4.24 4.39
C SER A 14 -14.56 5.57 5.00
N ARG A 15 -13.26 5.89 5.04
CA ARG A 15 -12.72 7.15 5.55
C ARG A 15 -12.57 8.24 4.48
N LYS A 16 -12.78 7.90 3.20
CA LYS A 16 -12.76 8.86 2.10
C LYS A 16 -13.96 9.81 2.20
N GLY A 17 -13.70 11.12 2.25
CA GLY A 17 -14.75 12.14 2.34
C GLY A 17 -15.28 12.39 3.77
N ASN A 18 -14.77 11.69 4.78
CA ASN A 18 -15.11 11.96 6.19
C ASN A 18 -14.34 13.18 6.73
N ASP A 19 -14.76 13.67 7.90
CA ASP A 19 -14.08 14.76 8.61
C ASP A 19 -12.60 14.41 8.88
N THR A 20 -11.71 15.27 8.39
CA THR A 20 -10.25 15.11 8.47
C THR A 20 -9.72 15.21 9.89
N LYS A 21 -10.46 15.84 10.82
CA LYS A 21 -10.09 15.92 12.24
C LYS A 21 -10.38 14.63 13.01
N SER A 22 -11.25 13.77 12.48
CA SER A 22 -11.65 12.53 13.13
C SER A 22 -10.74 11.35 12.84
N SER A 23 -9.94 11.42 11.76
CA SER A 23 -9.09 10.31 11.34
C SER A 23 -7.90 10.75 10.51
N TYR A 24 -6.72 10.20 10.83
CA TYR A 24 -5.51 10.40 10.04
C TYR A 24 -5.68 9.96 8.59
N THR A 25 -6.34 8.82 8.33
CA THR A 25 -6.60 8.38 6.94
C THR A 25 -7.47 9.39 6.19
N SER A 26 -8.49 9.96 6.83
CA SER A 26 -9.33 11.00 6.21
C SER A 26 -8.52 12.24 5.89
N PHE A 27 -7.62 12.65 6.79
CA PHE A 27 -6.65 13.70 6.52
C PHE A 27 -5.77 13.38 5.30
N LEU A 28 -5.13 12.22 5.25
CA LEU A 28 -4.27 11.80 4.13
C LEU A 28 -5.04 11.87 2.80
N LEU A 29 -6.22 11.24 2.75
CA LEU A 29 -7.06 11.20 1.54
C LEU A 29 -7.54 12.59 1.11
N SER A 30 -7.78 13.51 2.05
CA SER A 30 -8.17 14.90 1.73
C SER A 30 -7.05 15.72 1.08
N LYS A 31 -5.78 15.31 1.27
CA LYS A 31 -4.62 15.98 0.69
C LYS A 31 -4.32 15.54 -0.74
N GLY A 32 -5.01 14.52 -1.24
CA GLY A 32 -4.88 14.04 -2.61
C GLY A 32 -3.65 13.17 -2.87
N ASN A 33 -3.43 12.86 -4.14
CA ASN A 33 -2.48 11.83 -4.58
C ASN A 33 -1.03 12.18 -4.29
N ASP A 34 -0.60 13.40 -4.60
CA ASP A 34 0.80 13.80 -4.44
C ASP A 34 1.26 13.71 -2.98
N TYR A 35 0.38 14.11 -2.05
CA TYR A 35 0.67 14.00 -0.62
C TYR A 35 0.77 12.53 -0.17
N CYS A 36 -0.17 11.68 -0.59
CA CYS A 36 -0.14 10.26 -0.26
C CYS A 36 1.10 9.56 -0.85
N LEU A 37 1.47 9.87 -2.10
CA LEU A 37 2.68 9.37 -2.74
C LEU A 37 3.95 9.81 -2.02
N ASN A 38 4.02 11.06 -1.57
CA ASN A 38 5.17 11.54 -0.80
C ASN A 38 5.28 10.82 0.54
N LYS A 39 4.17 10.61 1.26
CA LYS A 39 4.16 9.79 2.47
C LYS A 39 4.62 8.35 2.19
N LEU A 40 4.11 7.70 1.14
CA LEU A 40 4.57 6.36 0.77
C LEU A 40 6.08 6.29 0.48
N LYS A 41 6.65 7.31 -0.18
CA LYS A 41 8.10 7.38 -0.43
C LYS A 41 8.90 7.52 0.87
N GLU A 42 8.39 8.29 1.81
CA GLU A 42 8.98 8.44 3.15
C GLU A 42 9.02 7.08 3.85
N GLU A 43 7.89 6.36 3.94
CA GLU A 43 7.85 5.05 4.60
C GLU A 43 8.75 4.00 3.93
N ILE A 44 8.90 4.05 2.61
CA ILE A 44 9.85 3.19 1.89
C ILE A 44 11.29 3.50 2.31
N THR A 45 11.62 4.78 2.51
CA THR A 45 12.95 5.21 2.96
C THR A 45 13.20 4.77 4.41
N GLU A 46 12.19 4.88 5.27
CA GLU A 46 12.26 4.41 6.66
C GLU A 46 12.43 2.89 6.74
N LEU A 47 11.67 2.14 5.92
CA LEU A 47 11.83 0.69 5.80
C LEU A 47 13.24 0.30 5.30
N GLU A 48 13.79 1.03 4.34
CA GLU A 48 15.16 0.80 3.86
C GLU A 48 16.18 0.96 4.99
N ASP A 49 16.09 2.03 5.78
CA ASP A 49 16.95 2.25 6.95
C ASP A 49 16.77 1.15 8.01
N ALA A 50 15.51 0.83 8.32
CA ALA A 50 15.12 -0.21 9.27
C ALA A 50 15.70 -1.58 8.92
N ILE A 51 15.72 -1.94 7.63
CA ILE A 51 16.32 -3.20 7.14
C ILE A 51 17.84 -3.15 7.26
N LYS A 52 18.49 -2.06 6.82
CA LYS A 52 19.95 -1.91 6.87
C LYS A 52 20.48 -1.96 8.31
N ASN A 53 19.76 -1.31 9.21
CA ASN A 53 20.17 -1.14 10.61
C ASN A 53 19.54 -2.16 11.55
N LYS A 54 18.71 -3.09 11.05
CA LYS A 54 17.99 -4.13 11.82
C LYS A 54 17.17 -3.56 12.99
N LYS A 55 16.44 -2.47 12.74
CA LYS A 55 15.59 -1.78 13.73
C LYS A 55 14.16 -1.73 13.23
N ASN A 56 13.19 -2.00 14.10
CA ASN A 56 11.74 -1.79 13.86
C ASN A 56 11.18 -2.28 12.51
N THR A 57 11.82 -3.24 11.82
CA THR A 57 11.48 -3.62 10.43
C THR A 57 10.02 -4.04 10.26
N VAL A 58 9.43 -4.71 11.25
CA VAL A 58 8.01 -5.10 11.23
C VAL A 58 7.09 -3.88 11.23
N HIS A 59 7.42 -2.86 12.01
CA HIS A 59 6.65 -1.62 12.10
C HIS A 59 6.70 -0.87 10.76
N GLU A 60 7.90 -0.63 10.23
CA GLU A 60 8.05 0.10 8.95
C GLU A 60 7.45 -0.67 7.78
N THR A 61 7.53 -2.01 7.80
CA THR A 61 6.87 -2.83 6.77
C THR A 61 5.35 -2.66 6.83
N ALA A 62 4.78 -2.65 8.03
CA ALA A 62 3.35 -2.43 8.20
C ALA A 62 2.94 -1.03 7.75
N ASP A 63 3.77 -0.02 7.99
CA ASP A 63 3.48 1.36 7.60
C ASP A 63 3.55 1.56 6.09
N VAL A 64 4.55 0.99 5.42
CA VAL A 64 4.61 0.92 3.95
C VAL A 64 3.35 0.27 3.37
N ILE A 65 2.89 -0.86 3.93
CA ILE A 65 1.67 -1.52 3.47
C ILE A 65 0.47 -0.59 3.67
N TYR A 66 0.33 0.04 4.84
CA TYR A 66 -0.77 0.96 5.11
C TYR A 66 -0.77 2.15 4.13
N HIS A 67 0.36 2.84 3.97
CA HIS A 67 0.48 3.99 3.08
C HIS A 67 0.33 3.62 1.60
N LEU A 68 0.71 2.40 1.19
CA LEU A 68 0.40 1.88 -0.13
C LEU A 68 -1.11 1.78 -0.34
N LEU A 69 -1.84 1.16 0.59
CA LEU A 69 -3.30 1.01 0.49
C LEU A 69 -4.03 2.37 0.46
N VAL A 70 -3.58 3.33 1.28
CA VAL A 70 -4.12 4.70 1.26
C VAL A 70 -3.88 5.38 -0.08
N THR A 71 -2.67 5.24 -0.64
CA THR A 71 -2.31 5.81 -1.95
C THR A 71 -3.12 5.21 -3.09
N LEU A 72 -3.35 3.89 -3.08
CA LEU A 72 -4.23 3.24 -4.05
C LEU A 72 -5.66 3.81 -3.97
N GLN A 73 -6.19 3.98 -2.75
CA GLN A 73 -7.53 4.55 -2.55
C GLN A 73 -7.62 6.04 -2.95
N SER A 74 -6.55 6.82 -2.74
CA SER A 74 -6.50 8.22 -3.19
C SER A 74 -6.55 8.28 -4.72
N ALA A 75 -5.78 7.41 -5.40
CA ALA A 75 -5.69 7.29 -6.84
C ALA A 75 -6.89 6.57 -7.50
N ASN A 76 -7.90 6.17 -6.73
CA ASN A 76 -9.05 5.36 -7.18
C ASN A 76 -8.68 4.02 -7.83
N ILE A 77 -7.56 3.42 -7.43
CA ILE A 77 -7.15 2.09 -7.87
C ILE A 77 -7.82 1.05 -6.97
N ASN A 78 -8.54 0.09 -7.57
CA ASN A 78 -9.21 -0.94 -6.80
C ASN A 78 -8.21 -1.99 -6.31
N PHE A 79 -8.20 -2.23 -5.00
CA PHE A 79 -7.33 -3.23 -4.39
C PHE A 79 -7.62 -4.65 -4.92
N ASP A 80 -8.87 -4.97 -5.26
CA ASP A 80 -9.21 -6.29 -5.81
C ASP A 80 -8.45 -6.60 -7.11
N ASP A 81 -8.16 -5.58 -7.92
CA ASP A 81 -7.40 -5.75 -9.16
C ASP A 81 -5.91 -6.02 -8.87
N ILE A 82 -5.35 -5.41 -7.81
CA ILE A 82 -4.01 -5.74 -7.31
C ILE A 82 -3.96 -7.19 -6.82
N ILE A 83 -5.01 -7.68 -6.16
CA ILE A 83 -5.06 -9.07 -5.71
C ILE A 83 -5.14 -10.06 -6.88
N LYS A 84 -5.93 -9.76 -7.91
CA LYS A 84 -5.95 -10.57 -9.14
C LYS A 84 -4.55 -10.65 -9.75
N GLU A 85 -3.84 -9.53 -9.80
CA GLU A 85 -2.48 -9.47 -10.32
C GLU A 85 -1.49 -10.26 -9.45
N LEU A 86 -1.55 -10.13 -8.13
CA LEU A 86 -0.69 -10.90 -7.22
C LEU A 86 -0.92 -12.41 -7.33
N LYS A 87 -2.18 -12.86 -7.51
CA LYS A 87 -2.50 -14.28 -7.75
C LYS A 87 -1.83 -14.82 -9.01
N LYS A 88 -1.85 -14.05 -10.11
CA LYS A 88 -1.15 -14.44 -11.34
C LYS A 88 0.36 -14.65 -11.12
N ARG A 89 0.97 -13.85 -10.24
CA ARG A 89 2.39 -13.98 -9.87
C ARG A 89 2.70 -15.14 -8.94
N GLU A 90 1.69 -15.65 -8.24
CA GLU A 90 1.79 -16.89 -7.46
C GLU A 90 1.77 -18.11 -8.39
N ASP A 91 0.91 -18.06 -9.43
CA ASP A 91 0.74 -19.15 -10.40
C ASP A 91 1.91 -19.26 -11.40
N ILE A 92 2.64 -18.16 -11.64
CA ILE A 92 3.81 -18.11 -12.52
C ILE A 92 5.04 -18.06 -11.62
N SER A 93 5.88 -19.11 -11.61
CA SER A 93 7.16 -19.01 -10.92
C SER A 93 7.92 -17.79 -11.46
N GLY A 94 8.35 -16.86 -10.60
CA GLY A 94 8.85 -15.53 -10.99
C GLY A 94 10.05 -15.50 -11.97
N PHE A 95 10.57 -16.67 -12.36
CA PHE A 95 11.55 -16.86 -13.43
C PHE A 95 10.91 -16.88 -14.83
N GLU A 96 9.72 -17.45 -15.00
CA GLU A 96 9.03 -17.54 -16.29
C GLU A 96 8.45 -16.19 -16.72
N GLU A 97 7.96 -15.39 -15.76
CA GLU A 97 7.44 -14.04 -16.03
C GLU A 97 8.54 -13.09 -16.55
N LYS A 98 9.77 -13.21 -16.03
CA LYS A 98 10.92 -12.42 -16.49
C LYS A 98 11.41 -12.82 -17.89
N GLN A 99 11.26 -14.09 -18.28
CA GLN A 99 11.61 -14.54 -19.64
C GLN A 99 10.56 -14.15 -20.69
N ASN A 100 9.28 -14.04 -20.29
CA ASN A 100 8.18 -13.71 -21.21
C ASN A 100 7.95 -12.21 -21.44
N ARG A 101 8.65 -11.33 -20.71
CA ARG A 101 8.74 -9.91 -21.07
C ARG A 101 9.79 -9.75 -22.18
N GLN A 102 9.38 -9.92 -23.44
CA GLN A 102 10.18 -9.47 -24.58
C GLN A 102 10.22 -7.92 -24.63
N PRO A 103 11.31 -7.33 -25.15
CA PRO A 103 11.53 -5.88 -25.17
C PRO A 103 10.50 -5.11 -25.99
#